data_AF-K7CH49-F1
#
_entry.id   AF-K7CH49-F1
#
_cell.length_a   1.000
_cell.length_b   1.000
_cell.length_c   1.000
_cell.angle_alpha   90.00
_cell.angle_beta   90.00
_cell.angle_gamma   90.00
#
_symmetry.space_group_name_H-M   'P 1'
#
loop_
_entity.id
_entity.type
_entity.pdbx_description
1 polymer ?
#
loop_
_entity_poly.entity_id
_entity_poly.type
_entity_poly.pdbx_seq_one_letter_code
_entity_poly.pdbx_strand_id
1 'polypeptide(L)'
;MALFAIFQTTFFLTLLSLRTYQSEVLAERLPLTPVSLKVSTNSTRQSLHLQWTVHNLPYHQELKMVFQIQISRIETSNVIWVGNYSTTVKWNQVLHWSWESELPLECATHFVRIKSVVDDAKFPEPNFWSNWSSWEEVSVQDSTGQDILFVFPKDKLVEEGTNVTICYVSRNIQNNVSCYLEGKQIHGEQLDPHVTAFNLNSVPFIRNKGTNIYCEASQGNVSEGMKGIVLFVSKVLEEPKDFSCETEDFKTLHCTWDPGTDTALGWSKQPSQSYTLFESFSGEKKLCTHKNWCNWQITQDSQETYNFTLIAENYLRKRSVNILFNLTHRGETRVVTAHRGH
;
A
#
# COMPACT_ATOMS: atom_id res chain seq x y z
N MET A 1 54.40 14.42 56.56
CA MET A 1 53.09 14.78 55.98
C MET A 1 53.19 15.39 54.57
N ALA A 2 54.13 14.96 53.72
CA ALA A 2 54.28 15.49 52.36
C ALA A 2 54.10 14.46 51.23
N LEU A 3 54.08 13.15 51.54
CA LEU A 3 53.96 12.07 50.56
C LEU A 3 52.50 11.69 50.23
N PHE A 4 51.55 11.93 51.14
CA PHE A 4 50.14 11.62 50.90
C PHE A 4 49.42 12.66 50.03
N ALA A 5 49.88 13.91 50.00
CA ALA A 5 49.29 14.97 49.18
C ALA A 5 49.61 14.83 47.68
N ILE A 6 50.77 14.25 47.33
CA ILE A 6 51.23 14.08 45.94
C ILE A 6 50.51 12.89 45.26
N PHE A 7 50.14 11.86 46.03
CA PHE A 7 49.40 10.71 45.49
C PHE A 7 47.93 11.03 45.21
N GLN A 8 47.29 11.91 45.99
CA GLN A 8 45.92 12.33 45.71
C GLN A 8 45.83 13.24 44.49
N THR A 9 46.74 14.21 44.33
CA THR A 9 46.71 15.12 43.17
C THR A 9 47.03 14.41 41.86
N THR A 10 47.96 13.45 41.85
CA THR A 10 48.26 12.64 40.66
C THR A 10 47.11 11.71 40.29
N PHE A 11 46.42 11.11 41.26
CA PHE A 11 45.24 10.26 41.01
C PHE A 11 44.02 11.06 40.52
N PHE A 12 43.82 12.28 41.02
CA PHE A 12 42.77 13.17 40.50
C PHE A 12 43.08 13.67 39.08
N LEU A 13 44.34 13.99 38.76
CA LEU A 13 44.76 14.39 37.42
C LEU A 13 44.63 13.24 36.40
N THR A 14 44.94 12.00 36.78
CA THR A 14 44.75 10.83 35.90
C THR A 14 43.28 10.46 35.72
N LEU A 15 42.44 10.62 36.75
CA LEU A 15 40.98 10.46 36.63
C LEU A 15 40.34 11.55 35.79
N LEU A 16 40.81 12.80 35.90
CA LEU A 16 40.39 13.91 35.05
C LEU A 16 40.84 13.68 33.60
N SER A 17 42.09 13.25 33.36
CA SER A 17 42.57 12.93 32.01
C SER A 17 41.85 11.72 31.41
N LEU A 18 41.49 10.72 32.22
CA LEU A 18 40.75 9.54 31.74
C LEU A 18 39.27 9.87 31.49
N ARG A 19 38.68 10.78 32.28
CA ARG A 19 37.33 11.34 31.99
C ARG A 19 37.33 12.20 30.75
N THR A 20 38.33 13.05 30.55
CA THR A 20 38.42 13.86 29.32
C THR A 20 38.70 12.99 28.10
N TYR A 21 39.51 11.92 28.23
CA TYR A 21 39.74 10.97 27.14
C TYR A 21 38.51 10.10 26.84
N GLN A 22 37.74 9.68 27.86
CA GLN A 22 36.46 8.99 27.63
C GLN A 22 35.37 9.93 27.06
N SER A 23 35.41 11.23 27.38
CA SER A 23 34.52 12.23 26.76
C SER A 23 34.96 12.60 25.34
N GLU A 24 36.25 12.67 25.04
CA GLU A 24 36.76 12.98 23.68
C GLU A 24 36.48 11.86 22.68
N VAL A 25 36.47 10.58 23.11
CA VAL A 25 36.08 9.46 22.22
C VAL A 25 34.57 9.44 21.91
N LEU A 26 33.76 10.23 22.61
CA LEU A 26 32.31 10.32 22.39
C LEU A 26 31.86 11.61 21.67
N ALA A 27 32.75 12.57 21.44
CA ALA A 27 32.40 13.96 21.09
C ALA A 27 32.40 14.29 19.59
N GLU A 28 32.61 13.32 18.69
CA GLU A 28 32.45 13.54 17.25
C GLU A 28 31.51 12.48 16.64
N ARG A 29 30.32 12.32 17.24
CA ARG A 29 29.27 11.51 16.61
C ARG A 29 28.62 12.31 15.49
N LEU A 30 29.22 12.21 14.30
CA LEU A 30 28.56 12.58 13.05
C LEU A 30 27.17 11.93 13.02
N PRO A 31 26.12 12.67 12.63
CA PRO A 31 24.78 12.11 12.58
C PRO A 31 24.76 10.91 11.64
N LEU A 32 24.14 9.81 12.09
CA LEU A 32 24.07 8.52 11.38
C LEU A 32 23.25 8.66 10.09
N THR A 33 23.90 9.16 9.04
CA THR A 33 23.26 9.58 7.81
C THR A 33 22.87 8.35 6.97
N PRO A 34 21.66 8.33 6.39
CA PRO A 34 21.29 7.28 5.43
C PRO A 34 22.21 7.35 4.22
N VAL A 35 22.65 6.19 3.73
CA VAL A 35 23.50 6.09 2.54
C VAL A 35 22.98 5.03 1.58
N SER A 36 23.40 5.15 0.32
CA SER A 36 23.00 4.25 -0.75
C SER A 36 21.47 4.18 -0.90
N LEU A 37 20.78 5.32 -0.81
CA LEU A 37 19.36 5.40 -1.12
C LEU A 37 19.16 4.94 -2.57
N LYS A 38 18.30 3.95 -2.75
CA LYS A 38 17.83 3.47 -4.04
C LYS A 38 16.33 3.59 -4.07
N VAL A 39 15.81 4.11 -5.16
CA VAL A 39 14.37 4.25 -5.38
C VAL A 39 14.03 3.45 -6.63
N SER A 40 13.03 2.59 -6.50
CA SER A 40 12.45 1.87 -7.63
C SER A 40 10.95 2.05 -7.65
N THR A 41 10.33 1.81 -8.81
CA THR A 41 8.89 1.90 -8.98
C THR A 41 8.26 0.51 -9.02
N ASN A 42 7.00 0.45 -8.60
CA ASN A 42 6.11 -0.65 -8.85
C ASN A 42 4.86 -0.11 -9.52
N SER A 43 4.85 -0.08 -10.85
CA SER A 43 3.75 0.49 -11.64
C SER A 43 2.44 -0.25 -11.44
N THR A 44 2.46 -1.55 -11.11
CA THR A 44 1.24 -2.31 -10.82
C THR A 44 0.54 -1.80 -9.57
N ARG A 45 1.31 -1.45 -8.53
CA ARG A 45 0.79 -0.88 -7.27
C ARG A 45 0.80 0.64 -7.23
N GLN A 46 1.34 1.28 -8.26
CA GLN A 46 1.55 2.74 -8.31
C GLN A 46 2.31 3.24 -7.07
N SER A 47 3.36 2.52 -6.68
CA SER A 47 4.13 2.79 -5.47
C SER A 47 5.63 2.96 -5.73
N LEU A 48 6.27 3.87 -4.97
CA LEU A 48 7.72 3.99 -4.88
C LEU A 48 8.24 3.07 -3.77
N HIS A 49 9.32 2.34 -4.05
CA HIS A 49 10.01 1.48 -3.11
C HIS A 49 11.40 2.04 -2.84
N LEU A 50 11.67 2.34 -1.57
CA LEU A 50 12.93 2.87 -1.11
C LEU A 50 13.74 1.75 -0.45
N GLN A 51 15.04 1.75 -0.71
CA GLN A 51 16.01 0.91 -0.03
C GLN A 51 17.20 1.76 0.39
N TRP A 52 17.66 1.63 1.62
CA TRP A 52 18.85 2.34 2.09
C TRP A 52 19.55 1.58 3.20
N THR A 53 20.75 2.01 3.52
CA THR A 53 21.51 1.52 4.68
C THR A 53 21.92 2.70 5.56
N VAL A 54 22.34 2.41 6.78
CA VAL A 54 22.96 3.40 7.66
C VAL A 54 24.37 2.91 7.95
N HIS A 55 25.38 3.64 7.47
CA HIS A 55 26.77 3.33 7.77
C HIS A 55 27.14 3.80 9.18
N ASN A 56 28.24 3.27 9.71
CA ASN A 56 28.83 3.66 11.00
C ASN A 56 27.97 3.33 12.23
N LEU A 57 27.02 2.41 12.11
CA LEU A 57 26.42 1.76 13.28
C LEU A 57 27.49 0.91 13.99
N PRO A 58 27.69 1.06 15.32
CA PRO A 58 28.64 0.24 16.03
C PRO A 58 28.27 -1.25 15.95
N TYR A 59 29.28 -2.10 15.81
CA TYR A 59 29.11 -3.54 15.66
C TYR A 59 28.25 -4.13 16.80
N HIS A 60 27.28 -4.99 16.44
CA HIS A 60 26.27 -5.57 17.35
C HIS A 60 25.34 -4.59 18.09
N GLN A 61 25.28 -3.32 17.70
CA GLN A 61 24.28 -2.40 18.24
C GLN A 61 23.00 -2.37 17.40
N GLU A 62 21.88 -2.25 18.12
CA GLU A 62 20.59 -1.93 17.56
C GLU A 62 20.17 -0.58 18.12
N LEU A 63 19.80 0.35 17.23
CA LEU A 63 19.38 1.71 17.56
C LEU A 63 17.98 1.97 17.04
N LYS A 64 17.15 2.57 17.87
CA LYS A 64 15.92 3.20 17.39
C LYS A 64 16.27 4.48 16.64
N MET A 65 15.78 4.59 15.41
CA MET A 65 16.01 5.73 14.54
C MET A 65 14.71 6.18 13.90
N VAL A 66 14.64 7.48 13.62
CA VAL A 66 13.56 8.09 12.84
C VAL A 66 14.14 8.61 11.54
N PHE A 67 13.51 8.24 10.43
CA PHE A 67 13.85 8.70 9.10
C PHE A 67 12.79 9.68 8.61
N GLN A 68 13.18 10.91 8.29
CA GLN A 68 12.31 11.83 7.59
C GLN A 68 12.55 11.69 6.09
N ILE A 69 11.49 11.38 5.36
CA ILE A 69 11.50 11.15 3.93
C ILE A 69 10.74 12.31 3.27
N GLN A 70 11.29 12.83 2.18
CA GLN A 70 10.66 13.84 1.35
C GLN A 70 10.53 13.33 -0.08
N ILE A 71 9.36 13.56 -0.66
CA ILE A 71 9.05 13.20 -2.03
C ILE A 71 8.60 14.48 -2.75
N SER A 72 9.31 14.82 -3.81
CA SER A 72 8.96 15.88 -4.74
C SER A 72 8.54 15.29 -6.08
N ARG A 73 7.82 16.08 -6.88
CA ARG A 73 7.27 15.66 -8.16
C ARG A 73 7.51 16.74 -9.21
N ILE A 74 7.85 16.34 -10.45
CA ILE A 74 8.20 17.18 -11.60
C ILE A 74 9.54 17.91 -11.40
N GLU A 75 9.71 18.60 -10.28
CA GLU A 75 10.92 19.30 -9.89
C GLU A 75 11.16 19.15 -8.38
N THR A 76 12.42 19.30 -7.95
CA THR A 76 12.80 19.10 -6.54
C THR A 76 12.19 20.14 -5.58
N SER A 77 11.84 21.34 -6.08
CA SER A 77 11.16 22.41 -5.34
C SER A 77 9.70 22.07 -4.99
N ASN A 78 9.04 21.23 -5.77
CA ASN A 78 7.64 20.87 -5.56
C ASN A 78 7.50 19.63 -4.67
N VAL A 79 7.63 19.83 -3.35
CA VAL A 79 7.49 18.78 -2.34
C VAL A 79 6.01 18.44 -2.14
N ILE A 80 5.63 17.21 -2.49
CA ILE A 80 4.24 16.73 -2.38
C ILE A 80 4.00 15.91 -1.12
N TRP A 81 5.05 15.39 -0.48
CA TRP A 81 4.92 14.59 0.72
C TRP A 81 6.15 14.68 1.62
N VAL A 82 5.90 14.76 2.94
CA VAL A 82 6.91 14.71 4.00
C VAL A 82 6.39 13.82 5.12
N GLY A 83 7.17 12.84 5.54
CA GLY A 83 6.76 11.96 6.64
C GLY A 83 7.92 11.32 7.37
N ASN A 84 7.62 10.82 8.56
CA ASN A 84 8.58 10.15 9.43
C ASN A 84 8.33 8.64 9.46
N TYR A 85 9.39 7.86 9.38
CA TYR A 85 9.39 6.42 9.53
C TYR A 85 10.34 6.02 10.66
N SER A 86 9.77 5.45 11.72
CA SER A 86 10.53 5.04 12.90
C SER A 86 10.76 3.54 12.89
N THR A 87 12.00 3.09 13.11
CA THR A 87 12.32 1.66 13.16
C THR A 87 13.59 1.39 13.95
N THR A 88 13.79 0.14 14.35
CA THR A 88 15.04 -0.32 14.95
C THR A 88 16.00 -0.74 13.84
N VAL A 89 17.18 -0.13 13.80
CA VAL A 89 18.20 -0.35 12.78
C VAL A 89 19.31 -1.22 13.36
N LYS A 90 19.63 -2.31 12.66
CA LYS A 90 20.73 -3.21 12.99
C LYS A 90 21.95 -2.95 12.10
N TRP A 91 23.12 -3.35 12.58
CA TRP A 91 24.36 -3.29 11.80
C TRP A 91 24.20 -3.99 10.44
N ASN A 92 24.60 -3.30 9.36
CA ASN A 92 24.50 -3.76 7.96
C ASN A 92 23.11 -4.18 7.48
N GLN A 93 22.05 -3.72 8.15
CA GLN A 93 20.69 -3.97 7.69
C GLN A 93 20.32 -3.07 6.50
N VAL A 94 19.72 -3.66 5.47
CA VAL A 94 19.03 -2.91 4.42
C VAL A 94 17.61 -2.64 4.89
N LEU A 95 17.25 -1.36 4.92
CA LEU A 95 15.93 -0.90 5.28
C LEU A 95 15.08 -0.74 4.03
N HIS A 96 13.78 -0.99 4.20
CA HIS A 96 12.80 -0.93 3.13
C HIS A 96 11.61 -0.09 3.58
N TRP A 97 11.11 0.73 2.68
CA TRP A 97 9.86 1.46 2.88
C TRP A 97 9.18 1.71 1.53
N SER A 98 7.86 1.86 1.53
CA SER A 98 7.08 2.12 0.33
C SER A 98 6.11 3.26 0.51
N TRP A 99 5.89 4.01 -0.57
CA TRP A 99 4.91 5.07 -0.66
C TRP A 99 4.00 4.81 -1.85
N GLU A 100 2.69 4.86 -1.63
CA GLU A 100 1.69 4.77 -2.70
C GLU A 100 1.39 6.17 -3.24
N SER A 101 1.46 6.33 -4.55
CA SER A 101 1.21 7.60 -5.21
C SER A 101 -0.27 7.73 -5.56
N GLU A 102 -0.85 8.89 -5.24
CA GLU A 102 -2.20 9.24 -5.67
C GLU A 102 -2.27 9.47 -7.18
N LEU A 103 -1.25 10.14 -7.74
CA LEU A 103 -1.08 10.34 -9.18
C LEU A 103 -0.37 9.11 -9.78
N PRO A 104 -0.79 8.58 -10.94
CA PRO A 104 -0.04 7.51 -11.59
C PRO A 104 1.43 7.91 -11.81
N LEU A 105 2.36 6.99 -11.52
CA LEU A 105 3.80 7.24 -11.56
C LEU A 105 4.31 7.53 -12.98
N GLU A 106 3.56 7.12 -14.01
CA GLU A 106 3.85 7.41 -15.41
C GLU A 106 3.62 8.88 -15.79
N CYS A 107 2.87 9.61 -14.96
CA CYS A 107 2.49 11.00 -15.22
C CYS A 107 3.62 11.99 -15.01
N ALA A 108 4.55 11.70 -14.10
CA ALA A 108 5.56 12.65 -13.68
C ALA A 108 6.79 11.96 -13.10
N THR A 109 7.94 12.61 -13.28
CA THR A 109 9.17 12.26 -12.56
C THR A 109 9.00 12.56 -11.07
N HIS A 110 9.53 11.68 -10.22
CA HIS A 110 9.56 11.84 -8.77
C HIS A 110 11.00 11.96 -8.28
N PHE A 111 11.19 12.72 -7.21
CA PHE A 111 12.48 12.88 -6.55
C PHE A 111 12.32 12.54 -5.09
N VAL A 112 13.22 11.73 -4.55
CA VAL A 112 13.17 11.31 -3.15
C VAL A 112 14.47 11.65 -2.45
N ARG A 113 14.37 12.17 -1.23
CA ARG A 113 15.52 12.31 -0.34
C ARG A 113 15.14 11.93 1.09
N ILE A 114 16.15 11.59 1.87
CA ILE A 114 15.98 11.09 3.23
C ILE A 114 17.01 11.71 4.16
N LYS A 115 16.62 11.93 5.41
CA LYS A 115 17.54 12.22 6.52
C LYS A 115 17.10 11.44 7.74
N SER A 116 17.97 11.35 8.74
CA SER A 116 17.72 10.54 9.93
C SER A 116 18.02 11.29 11.21
N VAL A 117 17.48 10.76 12.30
CA VAL A 117 17.88 11.11 13.65
C VAL A 117 17.83 9.86 14.52
N VAL A 118 18.73 9.78 15.49
CA VAL A 118 18.71 8.71 16.49
C VAL A 118 17.67 9.06 17.54
N ASP A 119 16.81 8.10 17.89
CA ASP A 119 15.76 8.25 18.90
C ASP A 119 15.80 7.05 19.86
N ASP A 120 16.95 6.89 20.51
CA ASP A 120 17.23 5.77 21.40
C ASP A 120 17.54 6.28 22.81
N ALA A 121 16.89 5.71 23.83
CA ALA A 121 17.08 6.09 25.23
C ALA A 121 18.54 5.93 25.71
N LYS A 122 19.35 5.12 25.01
CA LYS A 122 20.80 5.01 25.25
C LYS A 122 21.55 6.31 24.95
N PHE A 123 20.98 7.21 24.16
CA PHE A 123 21.58 8.46 23.70
C PHE A 123 20.62 9.65 23.94
N PRO A 124 20.55 10.16 25.19
CA PRO A 124 19.63 11.22 25.58
C PRO A 124 20.06 12.64 25.17
N GLU A 125 21.21 12.81 24.52
CA GLU A 125 21.73 14.09 24.03
C GLU A 125 21.05 14.56 22.72
N PRO A 126 21.19 15.84 22.31
CA PRO A 126 20.24 16.45 21.39
C PRO A 126 20.13 15.70 20.06
N ASN A 127 18.89 15.39 19.67
CA ASN A 127 18.49 14.74 18.44
C ASN A 127 18.82 15.63 17.21
N PHE A 128 20.09 15.71 16.83
CA PHE A 128 20.52 16.42 15.63
C PHE A 128 20.17 15.58 14.41
N TRP A 129 19.32 16.14 13.56
CA TRP A 129 19.05 15.57 12.25
C TRP A 129 20.33 15.50 11.42
N SER A 130 20.51 14.40 10.70
CA SER A 130 21.50 14.31 9.64
C SER A 130 21.23 15.34 8.55
N ASN A 131 22.28 15.60 7.75
CA ASN A 131 22.06 16.23 6.46
C ASN A 131 21.12 15.37 5.61
N TRP A 132 20.41 16.04 4.69
CA TRP A 132 19.66 15.36 3.65
C TRP A 132 20.59 14.58 2.73
N SER A 133 20.16 13.40 2.30
CA SER A 133 20.74 12.75 1.13
C SER A 133 20.59 13.63 -0.11
N SER A 134 21.37 13.34 -1.14
CA SER A 134 21.06 13.80 -2.49
C SER A 134 19.65 13.36 -2.90
N TRP A 135 19.05 14.09 -3.83
CA TRP A 135 17.81 13.68 -4.47
C TRP A 135 18.08 12.49 -5.39
N GLU A 136 17.33 11.42 -5.20
CA GLU A 136 17.26 10.29 -6.13
C GLU A 136 16.07 10.50 -7.06
N GLU A 137 16.36 10.60 -8.36
CA GLU A 137 15.36 10.76 -9.41
C GLU A 137 14.82 9.40 -9.86
N VAL A 138 13.51 9.31 -10.04
CA VAL A 138 12.87 8.14 -10.61
C VAL A 138 11.74 8.55 -11.55
N SER A 139 11.74 7.98 -12.75
CA SER A 139 10.71 8.19 -13.76
C SER A 139 10.35 6.86 -14.40
N VAL A 140 9.06 6.66 -14.69
CA VAL A 140 8.55 5.47 -15.38
C VAL A 140 8.51 5.68 -16.90
N GLN A 141 8.76 6.88 -17.40
CA GLN A 141 8.61 7.18 -18.83
C GLN A 141 9.61 6.42 -19.72
N ASP A 142 9.11 5.38 -20.40
CA ASP A 142 9.72 4.81 -21.60
C ASP A 142 9.22 5.59 -22.84
N SER A 143 9.93 6.64 -23.21
CA SER A 143 9.55 7.51 -24.34
C SER A 143 10.27 7.13 -25.64
N THR A 144 10.03 5.93 -26.18
CA THR A 144 10.53 5.53 -27.51
C THR A 144 9.48 5.64 -28.63
N GLY A 145 8.23 6.00 -28.31
CA GLY A 145 7.13 6.13 -29.29
C GLY A 145 7.00 7.52 -29.95
N GLN A 146 6.34 7.55 -31.12
CA GLN A 146 5.95 8.78 -31.85
C GLN A 146 4.70 9.47 -31.28
N ASP A 147 4.02 8.85 -30.31
CA ASP A 147 2.82 9.44 -29.69
C ASP A 147 3.14 10.74 -28.94
N ILE A 148 2.30 11.74 -29.16
CA ILE A 148 2.41 13.09 -28.57
C ILE A 148 1.53 13.28 -27.32
N LEU A 149 0.65 12.33 -27.05
CA LEU A 149 -0.35 12.35 -25.98
C LEU A 149 -0.41 10.99 -25.32
N PHE A 150 -0.44 10.99 -23.99
CA PHE A 150 -0.56 9.80 -23.17
C PHE A 150 -1.60 10.03 -22.08
N VAL A 151 -2.36 8.99 -21.73
CA VAL A 151 -3.36 9.02 -20.66
C VAL A 151 -3.11 7.83 -19.75
N PHE A 152 -3.08 8.08 -18.43
CA PHE A 152 -2.81 7.07 -17.40
C PHE A 152 -3.78 7.21 -16.23
N PRO A 153 -4.07 6.13 -15.51
CA PRO A 153 -3.52 4.77 -15.66
C PRO A 153 -4.30 3.95 -16.71
N LYS A 154 -3.63 3.00 -17.38
CA LYS A 154 -4.27 2.13 -18.37
C LYS A 154 -4.95 0.94 -17.68
N ASP A 155 -6.17 0.62 -18.08
CA ASP A 155 -6.91 -0.57 -17.65
C ASP A 155 -7.01 -0.76 -16.12
N LYS A 156 -7.04 0.33 -15.36
CA LYS A 156 -7.06 0.27 -13.89
C LYS A 156 -8.39 -0.34 -13.41
N LEU A 157 -8.28 -1.28 -12.48
CA LEU A 157 -9.40 -1.91 -11.77
C LEU A 157 -9.58 -1.24 -10.40
N VAL A 158 -10.78 -0.76 -10.11
CA VAL A 158 -11.16 -0.15 -8.83
C VAL A 158 -12.53 -0.62 -8.39
N GLU A 159 -12.81 -0.45 -7.11
CA GLU A 159 -14.14 -0.65 -6.57
C GLU A 159 -15.01 0.59 -6.75
N GLU A 160 -16.31 0.39 -7.00
CA GLU A 160 -17.33 1.42 -7.01
C GLU A 160 -17.26 2.30 -5.75
N GLY A 161 -17.36 3.62 -5.94
CA GLY A 161 -17.28 4.60 -4.87
C GLY A 161 -15.86 5.04 -4.50
N THR A 162 -14.82 4.47 -5.11
CA THR A 162 -13.42 4.88 -4.89
C THR A 162 -13.09 6.19 -5.64
N ASN A 163 -12.15 6.97 -5.11
CA ASN A 163 -11.59 8.13 -5.81
C ASN A 163 -10.45 7.69 -6.74
N VAL A 164 -10.40 8.22 -7.95
CA VAL A 164 -9.39 7.87 -8.95
C VAL A 164 -8.82 9.13 -9.57
N THR A 165 -7.50 9.24 -9.52
CA THR A 165 -6.76 10.25 -10.27
C THR A 165 -6.30 9.67 -11.61
N ILE A 166 -6.55 10.44 -12.67
CA ILE A 166 -6.11 10.18 -14.03
C ILE A 166 -5.21 11.35 -14.42
N CYS A 167 -4.24 11.13 -15.30
CA CYS A 167 -3.50 12.23 -15.89
C CYS A 167 -3.49 12.11 -17.41
N TYR A 168 -3.29 13.25 -18.06
CA TYR A 168 -2.69 13.27 -19.38
C TYR A 168 -1.26 13.79 -19.27
N VAL A 169 -0.42 13.31 -20.18
CA VAL A 169 0.90 13.86 -20.44
C VAL A 169 1.01 14.17 -21.92
N SER A 170 1.37 15.41 -22.25
CA SER A 170 1.64 15.85 -23.62
C SER A 170 3.10 16.21 -23.80
N ARG A 171 3.65 15.96 -25.00
CA ARG A 171 4.98 16.46 -25.35
C ARG A 171 4.98 17.92 -25.79
N ASN A 172 3.81 18.47 -26.12
CA ASN A 172 3.67 19.85 -26.59
C ASN A 172 3.06 20.72 -25.48
N ILE A 173 3.74 21.82 -25.16
CA ILE A 173 3.37 22.77 -24.11
C ILE A 173 2.04 23.52 -24.40
N GLN A 174 1.62 23.59 -25.66
CA GLN A 174 0.54 24.49 -26.12
C GLN A 174 -0.79 23.78 -26.42
N ASN A 175 -0.95 22.55 -25.94
CA ASN A 175 -2.16 21.79 -26.21
C ASN A 175 -3.26 22.13 -25.23
N ASN A 176 -4.36 22.68 -25.74
CA ASN A 176 -5.61 22.72 -25.01
C ASN A 176 -6.17 21.30 -25.01
N VAL A 177 -6.09 20.63 -23.86
CA VAL A 177 -6.59 19.26 -23.70
C VAL A 177 -7.91 19.28 -22.98
N SER A 178 -8.91 18.65 -23.58
CA SER A 178 -10.21 18.41 -22.96
C SER A 178 -10.41 16.91 -22.80
N CYS A 179 -10.71 16.48 -21.58
CA CYS A 179 -10.99 15.08 -21.28
C CYS A 179 -12.47 14.88 -20.98
N TYR A 180 -12.96 13.68 -21.30
CA TYR A 180 -14.37 13.31 -21.20
C TYR A 180 -14.53 11.93 -20.55
N LEU A 181 -15.48 11.82 -19.63
CA LEU A 181 -15.98 10.58 -19.04
C LEU A 181 -17.42 10.38 -19.51
N GLU A 182 -17.71 9.29 -20.24
CA GLU A 182 -19.05 9.06 -20.81
C GLU A 182 -19.60 10.25 -21.61
N GLY A 183 -18.72 10.93 -22.37
CA GLY A 183 -19.06 12.11 -23.17
C GLY A 183 -19.26 13.40 -22.37
N LYS A 184 -19.15 13.36 -21.03
CA LYS A 184 -19.18 14.56 -20.18
C LYS A 184 -17.77 15.06 -19.94
N GLN A 185 -17.53 16.34 -20.20
CA GLN A 185 -16.23 16.95 -19.96
C GLN A 185 -15.89 16.90 -18.46
N ILE A 186 -14.66 16.51 -18.14
CA ILE A 186 -14.12 16.49 -16.78
C ILE A 186 -13.11 17.61 -16.61
N HIS A 187 -13.12 18.24 -15.44
CA HIS A 187 -12.20 19.33 -15.12
C HIS A 187 -10.87 18.77 -14.60
N GLY A 188 -9.78 19.29 -15.16
CA GLY A 188 -8.42 18.94 -14.77
C GLY A 188 -7.71 20.09 -14.08
N GLU A 189 -6.70 19.73 -13.29
CA GLU A 189 -5.75 20.63 -12.66
C GLU A 189 -4.40 20.48 -13.36
N GLN A 190 -3.89 21.58 -13.93
CA GLN A 190 -2.60 21.57 -14.59
C GLN A 190 -1.49 21.52 -13.55
N LEU A 191 -0.69 20.45 -13.57
CA LEU A 191 0.42 20.26 -12.63
C LEU A 191 1.72 20.88 -13.16
N ASP A 192 1.92 20.81 -14.48
CA ASP A 192 3.00 21.50 -15.19
C ASP A 192 2.58 21.76 -16.66
N PRO A 193 3.41 22.42 -17.50
CA PRO A 193 3.07 22.70 -18.90
C PRO A 193 2.72 21.48 -19.78
N HIS A 194 3.12 20.28 -19.38
CA HIS A 194 2.95 19.00 -20.09
C HIS A 194 1.95 18.07 -19.41
N VAL A 195 1.69 18.25 -18.10
CA VAL A 195 0.93 17.30 -17.28
C VAL A 195 -0.29 17.98 -16.65
N THR A 196 -1.45 17.35 -16.81
CA THR A 196 -2.68 17.73 -16.10
C THR A 196 -3.30 16.49 -15.48
N ALA A 197 -3.76 16.64 -14.24
CA ALA A 197 -4.44 15.60 -13.48
C ALA A 197 -5.94 15.85 -13.40
N PHE A 198 -6.72 14.78 -13.32
CA PHE A 198 -8.17 14.77 -13.20
C PHE A 198 -8.53 13.89 -12.02
N ASN A 199 -9.15 14.48 -11.01
CA ASN A 199 -9.60 13.76 -9.82
C ASN A 199 -11.08 13.39 -9.99
N LEU A 200 -11.35 12.10 -10.16
CA LEU A 200 -12.69 11.54 -10.20
C LEU A 200 -13.06 11.05 -8.81
N ASN A 201 -14.06 11.67 -8.19
CA ASN A 201 -14.52 11.28 -6.87
C ASN A 201 -15.67 10.28 -6.97
N SER A 202 -15.65 9.27 -6.11
CA SER A 202 -16.70 8.25 -5.99
C SER A 202 -17.18 7.69 -7.33
N VAL A 203 -16.28 7.03 -8.06
CA VAL A 203 -16.56 6.52 -9.41
C VAL A 203 -17.70 5.48 -9.40
N PRO A 204 -18.73 5.64 -10.24
CA PRO A 204 -19.86 4.72 -10.27
C PRO A 204 -19.57 3.48 -11.14
N PHE A 205 -20.22 2.37 -10.83
CA PHE A 205 -20.32 1.27 -11.79
C PHE A 205 -21.27 1.68 -12.92
N ILE A 206 -20.76 1.71 -14.16
CA ILE A 206 -21.56 2.04 -15.35
C ILE A 206 -21.87 0.78 -16.16
N ARG A 207 -20.85 -0.03 -16.46
CA ARG A 207 -20.99 -1.25 -17.25
C ARG A 207 -19.87 -2.25 -16.98
N ASN A 208 -20.16 -3.52 -17.20
CA ASN A 208 -19.19 -4.62 -17.04
C ASN A 208 -18.02 -4.58 -18.02
N LYS A 209 -18.15 -3.86 -19.15
CA LYS A 209 -17.11 -3.66 -20.16
C LYS A 209 -16.14 -2.51 -19.82
N GLY A 210 -16.25 -1.91 -18.64
CA GLY A 210 -15.45 -0.75 -18.29
C GLY A 210 -15.94 0.55 -18.93
N THR A 211 -15.49 1.66 -18.35
CA THR A 211 -15.89 3.02 -18.68
C THR A 211 -14.77 3.66 -19.50
N ASN A 212 -15.13 4.28 -20.63
CA ASN A 212 -14.14 4.91 -21.50
C ASN A 212 -13.89 6.33 -21.04
N ILE A 213 -12.61 6.68 -20.93
CA ILE A 213 -12.17 8.04 -20.65
C ILE A 213 -11.22 8.41 -21.76
N TYR A 214 -11.48 9.53 -22.41
CA TYR A 214 -10.63 9.99 -23.50
C TYR A 214 -10.34 11.48 -23.37
N CYS A 215 -9.21 11.86 -23.93
CA CYS A 215 -8.74 13.23 -23.99
C CYS A 215 -8.45 13.57 -25.44
N GLU A 216 -8.87 14.76 -25.83
CA GLU A 216 -8.61 15.36 -27.13
C GLU A 216 -7.68 16.54 -26.92
N ALA A 217 -6.60 16.59 -27.69
CA ALA A 217 -5.73 17.75 -27.73
C ALA A 217 -5.95 18.55 -28.99
N SER A 218 -5.90 19.87 -28.84
CA SER A 218 -5.97 20.81 -29.95
C SER A 218 -4.90 21.88 -29.80
N GLN A 219 -4.33 22.27 -30.94
CA GLN A 219 -3.44 23.42 -31.05
C GLN A 219 -4.08 24.41 -32.04
N GLY A 220 -4.65 25.50 -31.51
CA GLY A 220 -5.46 26.41 -32.29
C GLY A 220 -6.69 25.71 -32.90
N ASN A 221 -6.79 25.70 -34.23
CA ASN A 221 -7.91 25.08 -34.95
C ASN A 221 -7.60 23.64 -35.42
N VAL A 222 -6.44 23.07 -35.07
CA VAL A 222 -6.00 21.74 -35.51
C VAL A 222 -6.16 20.76 -34.36
N SER A 223 -6.88 19.66 -34.60
CA SER A 223 -6.93 18.51 -33.69
C SER A 223 -5.62 17.75 -33.78
N GLU A 224 -4.90 17.60 -32.67
CA GLU A 224 -3.64 16.86 -32.60
C GLU A 224 -3.86 15.37 -32.33
N GLY A 225 -5.08 14.97 -32.00
CA GLY A 225 -5.47 13.59 -31.83
C GLY A 225 -6.22 13.32 -30.54
N MET A 226 -6.64 12.06 -30.39
CA MET A 226 -7.46 11.57 -29.30
C MET A 226 -6.79 10.34 -28.70
N LYS A 227 -6.65 10.31 -27.38
CA LYS A 227 -6.15 9.15 -26.63
C LYS A 227 -7.08 8.87 -25.47
N GLY A 228 -7.22 7.59 -25.14
CA GLY A 228 -8.11 7.20 -24.06
C GLY A 228 -7.64 5.94 -23.35
N ILE A 229 -8.29 5.71 -22.22
CA ILE A 229 -8.11 4.56 -21.34
C ILE A 229 -9.48 3.96 -21.01
N VAL A 230 -9.47 2.74 -20.51
CA VAL A 230 -10.64 2.10 -19.92
C VAL A 230 -10.44 2.01 -18.42
N LEU A 231 -11.40 2.55 -17.65
CA LEU A 231 -11.47 2.37 -16.21
C LEU A 231 -12.44 1.22 -15.90
N PHE A 232 -11.95 0.18 -15.25
CA PHE A 232 -12.75 -0.95 -14.81
C PHE A 232 -13.23 -0.70 -13.38
N VAL A 233 -14.53 -0.45 -13.23
CA VAL A 233 -15.15 -0.28 -11.91
C VAL A 233 -15.93 -1.55 -11.59
N SER A 234 -15.58 -2.23 -10.51
CA SER A 234 -16.31 -3.39 -10.00
C SER A 234 -17.32 -2.98 -8.93
N LYS A 235 -18.44 -3.71 -8.83
CA LYS A 235 -19.37 -3.58 -7.71
C LYS A 235 -18.69 -3.95 -6.40
N VAL A 236 -19.14 -3.34 -5.31
CA VAL A 236 -18.63 -3.64 -3.97
C VAL A 236 -18.92 -5.09 -3.63
N LEU A 237 -17.91 -5.83 -3.16
CA LEU A 237 -18.11 -7.20 -2.66
C LEU A 237 -18.85 -7.14 -1.33
N GLU A 238 -20.11 -7.57 -1.37
CA GLU A 238 -20.96 -7.70 -0.18
C GLU A 238 -20.51 -8.89 0.67
N GLU A 239 -20.78 -8.81 1.97
CA GLU A 239 -20.68 -9.97 2.85
C GLU A 239 -21.79 -10.97 2.50
N PRO A 240 -21.49 -12.28 2.38
CA PRO A 240 -22.52 -13.28 2.09
C PRO A 240 -23.62 -13.26 3.15
N LYS A 241 -24.88 -13.27 2.71
CA LYS A 241 -26.04 -13.23 3.60
C LYS A 241 -26.66 -14.61 3.75
N ASP A 242 -27.43 -14.80 4.80
CA ASP A 242 -28.20 -16.02 5.05
C ASP A 242 -27.35 -17.31 5.00
N PHE A 243 -26.09 -17.21 5.43
CA PHE A 243 -25.18 -18.36 5.45
C PHE A 243 -25.66 -19.41 6.46
N SER A 244 -25.94 -20.61 5.96
CA SER A 244 -26.42 -21.72 6.77
C SER A 244 -25.90 -23.05 6.24
N CYS A 245 -25.82 -24.05 7.12
CA CYS A 245 -25.51 -25.42 6.73
C CYS A 245 -26.51 -26.38 7.40
N GLU A 246 -26.91 -27.40 6.65
CA GLU A 246 -27.84 -28.45 7.09
C GLU A 246 -27.41 -29.82 6.56
N THR A 247 -27.89 -30.89 7.18
CA THR A 247 -27.62 -32.26 6.75
C THR A 247 -28.88 -33.08 6.92
N GLU A 248 -29.19 -33.91 5.93
CA GLU A 248 -30.30 -34.87 5.99
C GLU A 248 -29.81 -36.27 6.35
N ASP A 249 -28.56 -36.58 6.01
CA ASP A 249 -27.99 -37.94 6.05
C ASP A 249 -26.89 -38.11 7.11
N PHE A 250 -26.53 -37.05 7.83
CA PHE A 250 -25.40 -36.97 8.76
C PHE A 250 -24.05 -37.38 8.15
N LYS A 251 -23.93 -37.36 6.82
CA LYS A 251 -22.69 -37.64 6.08
C LYS A 251 -22.21 -36.43 5.30
N THR A 252 -23.14 -35.66 4.73
CA THR A 252 -22.85 -34.47 3.96
C THR A 252 -23.58 -33.28 4.56
N LEU A 253 -22.84 -32.22 4.83
CA LEU A 253 -23.38 -30.91 5.14
C LEU A 253 -23.57 -30.13 3.83
N HIS A 254 -24.80 -29.71 3.58
CA HIS A 254 -25.16 -28.80 2.52
C HIS A 254 -25.17 -27.38 3.07
N CYS A 255 -24.20 -26.57 2.65
CA CYS A 255 -24.08 -25.18 3.05
C CYS A 255 -24.58 -24.27 1.92
N THR A 256 -25.40 -23.28 2.26
CA THR A 256 -26.00 -22.32 1.32
C THR A 256 -25.85 -20.90 1.83
N TRP A 257 -25.85 -19.93 0.91
CA TRP A 257 -25.80 -18.51 1.22
C TRP A 257 -26.33 -17.68 0.04
N ASP A 258 -26.71 -16.43 0.29
CA ASP A 258 -26.95 -15.43 -0.75
C ASP A 258 -25.62 -14.76 -1.15
N PRO A 259 -25.17 -14.92 -2.41
CA PRO A 259 -23.93 -14.32 -2.90
C PRO A 259 -24.01 -12.80 -3.10
N GLY A 260 -25.21 -12.21 -3.08
CA GLY A 260 -25.43 -10.82 -3.42
C GLY A 260 -25.09 -10.50 -4.88
N THR A 261 -24.60 -9.29 -5.13
CA THR A 261 -24.29 -8.81 -6.47
C THR A 261 -23.03 -9.47 -7.04
N ASP A 262 -23.09 -9.95 -8.29
CA ASP A 262 -21.90 -10.46 -8.99
C ASP A 262 -20.92 -9.31 -9.31
N THR A 263 -19.67 -9.49 -8.92
CA THR A 263 -18.61 -8.48 -9.09
C THR A 263 -17.80 -8.67 -10.38
N ALA A 264 -18.17 -9.65 -11.22
CA ALA A 264 -17.46 -9.97 -12.46
C ALA A 264 -17.50 -8.84 -13.49
N LEU A 265 -16.38 -8.69 -14.20
CA LEU A 265 -16.21 -7.75 -15.31
C LEU A 265 -15.83 -8.49 -16.59
N GLY A 266 -16.15 -7.87 -17.73
CA GLY A 266 -15.88 -8.41 -19.06
C GLY A 266 -14.40 -8.64 -19.34
N TRP A 267 -14.11 -9.50 -20.32
CA TRP A 267 -12.75 -9.88 -20.73
C TRP A 267 -11.86 -10.37 -19.58
N SER A 268 -12.47 -11.02 -18.58
CA SER A 268 -11.77 -11.61 -17.43
C SER A 268 -10.94 -10.61 -16.61
N LYS A 269 -11.23 -9.29 -16.72
CA LYS A 269 -10.54 -8.26 -15.92
C LYS A 269 -10.76 -8.45 -14.43
N GLN A 270 -11.96 -8.90 -14.06
CA GLN A 270 -12.25 -9.45 -12.75
C GLN A 270 -13.19 -10.65 -12.91
N PRO A 271 -12.79 -11.87 -12.52
CA PRO A 271 -13.70 -13.01 -12.50
C PRO A 271 -14.77 -12.81 -11.42
N SER A 272 -15.83 -13.62 -11.48
CA SER A 272 -16.79 -13.68 -10.36
C SER A 272 -16.06 -14.04 -9.07
N GLN A 273 -16.57 -13.51 -7.95
CA GLN A 273 -16.01 -13.78 -6.64
C GLN A 273 -15.99 -15.29 -6.34
N SER A 274 -14.92 -15.73 -5.68
CA SER A 274 -14.73 -17.10 -5.23
C SER A 274 -15.23 -17.26 -3.78
N TYR A 275 -15.62 -18.48 -3.44
CA TYR A 275 -16.11 -18.82 -2.10
C TYR A 275 -15.31 -19.97 -1.53
N THR A 276 -14.82 -19.81 -0.30
CA THR A 276 -14.08 -20.85 0.42
C THR A 276 -14.73 -21.09 1.77
N LEU A 277 -15.08 -22.34 2.06
CA LEU A 277 -15.46 -22.77 3.40
C LEU A 277 -14.20 -23.12 4.21
N PHE A 278 -14.11 -22.59 5.42
CA PHE A 278 -13.07 -22.89 6.39
C PHE A 278 -13.71 -23.41 7.67
N GLU A 279 -13.28 -24.58 8.13
CA GLU A 279 -13.71 -25.14 9.41
C GLU A 279 -12.62 -24.88 10.46
N SER A 280 -12.99 -24.24 11.56
CA SER A 280 -12.02 -23.64 12.48
C SER A 280 -11.33 -24.66 13.38
N PHE A 281 -11.99 -25.76 13.74
CA PHE A 281 -11.44 -26.74 14.67
C PHE A 281 -10.47 -27.72 14.00
N SER A 282 -10.84 -28.23 12.83
CA SER A 282 -10.02 -29.07 11.97
C SER A 282 -8.96 -28.28 11.20
N GLY A 283 -9.21 -26.99 10.96
CA GLY A 283 -8.36 -26.13 10.13
C GLY A 283 -8.50 -26.41 8.62
N GLU A 284 -9.44 -27.27 8.21
CA GLU A 284 -9.63 -27.65 6.82
C GLU A 284 -10.27 -26.52 6.00
N LYS A 285 -9.87 -26.40 4.73
CA LYS A 285 -10.39 -25.42 3.78
C LYS A 285 -10.89 -26.11 2.52
N LYS A 286 -12.05 -25.69 2.03
CA LYS A 286 -12.64 -26.17 0.78
C LYS A 286 -13.04 -25.00 -0.10
N LEU A 287 -12.45 -24.94 -1.30
CA LEU A 287 -12.90 -24.04 -2.35
C LEU A 287 -14.22 -24.56 -2.93
N CYS A 288 -15.23 -23.70 -2.97
CA CYS A 288 -16.57 -24.03 -3.44
C CYS A 288 -16.68 -23.79 -4.95
N THR A 289 -17.23 -24.77 -5.66
CA THR A 289 -17.41 -24.72 -7.12
C THR A 289 -18.61 -23.88 -7.54
N HIS A 290 -19.62 -23.78 -6.67
CA HIS A 290 -20.85 -23.02 -6.92
C HIS A 290 -20.83 -21.69 -6.17
N LYS A 291 -21.59 -20.72 -6.69
CA LYS A 291 -21.62 -19.34 -6.18
C LYS A 291 -22.42 -19.17 -4.90
N ASN A 292 -23.36 -20.07 -4.62
CA ASN A 292 -24.36 -19.92 -3.56
C ASN A 292 -24.52 -21.17 -2.68
N TRP A 293 -23.74 -22.22 -2.93
CA TRP A 293 -23.77 -23.42 -2.12
C TRP A 293 -22.46 -24.22 -2.19
N CYS A 294 -22.27 -25.09 -1.21
CA CYS A 294 -21.11 -25.95 -1.10
C CYS A 294 -21.41 -27.15 -0.21
N ASN A 295 -21.00 -28.34 -0.63
CA ASN A 295 -21.11 -29.53 0.19
C ASN A 295 -19.83 -29.73 1.01
N TRP A 296 -19.96 -30.15 2.27
CA TRP A 296 -18.86 -30.54 3.15
C TRP A 296 -19.04 -31.98 3.59
N GLN A 297 -17.97 -32.79 3.55
CA GLN A 297 -18.03 -34.19 3.95
C GLN A 297 -17.73 -34.29 5.45
N ILE A 298 -18.64 -34.92 6.21
CA ILE A 298 -18.44 -35.18 7.64
C ILE A 298 -17.43 -36.33 7.76
N THR A 299 -16.33 -36.09 8.46
CA THR A 299 -15.33 -37.12 8.73
C THR A 299 -15.78 -38.04 9.87
N GLN A 300 -15.29 -39.28 9.87
CA GLN A 300 -15.79 -40.37 10.73
C GLN A 300 -15.46 -40.18 12.22
N ASP A 301 -14.48 -39.34 12.54
CA ASP A 301 -14.17 -38.85 13.90
C ASP A 301 -15.02 -37.62 14.26
N SER A 302 -16.30 -37.64 13.85
CA SER A 302 -17.14 -36.45 13.70
C SER A 302 -17.22 -35.59 14.95
N GLN A 303 -16.89 -34.31 14.81
CA GLN A 303 -17.21 -33.29 15.80
C GLN A 303 -18.72 -33.07 15.81
N GLU A 304 -19.33 -33.10 16.99
CA GLU A 304 -20.76 -32.74 17.13
C GLU A 304 -20.99 -31.27 16.77
N THR A 305 -19.98 -30.42 16.93
CA THR A 305 -20.05 -28.97 16.74
C THR A 305 -19.09 -28.50 15.65
N TYR A 306 -19.60 -27.71 14.70
CA TYR A 306 -18.85 -27.13 13.60
C TYR A 306 -18.78 -25.62 13.74
N ASN A 307 -17.61 -25.05 13.45
CA ASN A 307 -17.41 -23.60 13.35
C ASN A 307 -16.92 -23.24 11.94
N PHE A 308 -17.87 -23.00 11.05
CA PHE A 308 -17.57 -22.62 9.68
C PHE A 308 -17.44 -21.13 9.51
N THR A 309 -16.43 -20.73 8.74
CA THR A 309 -16.33 -19.41 8.15
C THR A 309 -16.43 -19.54 6.63
N LEU A 310 -17.44 -18.91 6.04
CA LEU A 310 -17.54 -18.73 4.60
C LEU A 310 -16.78 -17.46 4.23
N ILE A 311 -15.79 -17.60 3.35
CA ILE A 311 -14.94 -16.52 2.86
C ILE A 311 -15.32 -16.25 1.41
N ALA A 312 -15.74 -15.02 1.10
CA ALA A 312 -15.94 -14.52 -0.25
C ALA A 312 -14.78 -13.60 -0.64
N GLU A 313 -14.22 -13.77 -1.84
CA GLU A 313 -13.04 -13.02 -2.28
C GLU A 313 -13.10 -12.68 -3.77
N ASN A 314 -12.65 -11.48 -4.12
CA ASN A 314 -12.31 -11.08 -5.48
C ASN A 314 -10.94 -10.37 -5.48
N TYR A 315 -10.51 -9.80 -6.61
CA TYR A 315 -9.21 -9.14 -6.70
C TYR A 315 -9.07 -7.88 -5.84
N LEU A 316 -10.17 -7.31 -5.34
CA LEU A 316 -10.20 -6.04 -4.63
C LEU A 316 -10.47 -6.20 -3.13
N ARG A 317 -11.28 -7.20 -2.74
CA ARG A 317 -11.72 -7.37 -1.36
C ARG A 317 -11.90 -8.83 -0.97
N LYS A 318 -11.89 -9.03 0.34
CA LYS A 318 -12.26 -10.26 1.03
C LYS A 318 -13.30 -9.94 2.10
N ARG A 319 -14.33 -10.77 2.19
CA ARG A 319 -15.40 -10.73 3.20
C ARG A 319 -15.61 -12.10 3.78
N SER A 320 -16.15 -12.17 4.99
CA SER A 320 -16.44 -13.46 5.61
C SER A 320 -17.58 -13.37 6.60
N VAL A 321 -18.34 -14.46 6.68
CA VAL A 321 -19.38 -14.68 7.68
C VAL A 321 -19.13 -16.04 8.33
N ASN A 322 -19.42 -16.16 9.62
CA ASN A 322 -19.21 -17.40 10.36
C ASN A 322 -20.49 -17.88 11.04
N ILE A 323 -20.59 -19.20 11.20
CA ILE A 323 -21.65 -19.86 11.95
C ILE A 323 -21.04 -20.94 12.83
N LEU A 324 -21.61 -21.08 14.03
CA LEU A 324 -21.31 -22.15 14.97
C LEU A 324 -22.60 -22.93 15.21
N PHE A 325 -22.59 -24.24 15.01
CA PHE A 325 -23.76 -25.08 15.24
C PHE A 325 -23.38 -26.51 15.64
N ASN A 326 -24.32 -27.20 16.29
CA ASN A 326 -24.21 -28.62 16.60
C ASN A 326 -25.17 -29.43 15.71
N LEU A 327 -24.68 -30.56 15.19
CA LEU A 327 -25.45 -31.46 14.32
C LEU A 327 -26.70 -32.04 15.01
N THR A 328 -26.67 -32.24 16.33
CA THR A 328 -27.75 -32.90 17.09
C THR A 328 -28.95 -31.99 17.40
N HIS A 329 -28.81 -30.66 17.25
CA HIS A 329 -29.79 -29.69 17.77
C HIS A 329 -30.68 -29.00 16.71
N ARG A 330 -30.56 -29.31 15.42
CA ARG A 330 -31.34 -28.61 14.37
C ARG A 330 -32.66 -29.30 13.99
N GLY A 331 -33.43 -29.64 15.02
CA GLY A 331 -34.91 -29.63 14.94
C GLY A 331 -35.51 -28.24 15.22
N GLU A 332 -34.72 -27.28 15.72
CA GLU A 332 -35.18 -25.92 16.00
C GLU A 332 -34.21 -24.86 15.49
N THR A 333 -34.73 -23.99 14.62
CA THR A 333 -34.08 -22.82 14.05
C THR A 333 -33.72 -21.81 15.15
N ARG A 334 -32.43 -21.68 15.50
CA ARG A 334 -31.92 -20.49 16.19
C ARG A 334 -31.00 -19.71 15.26
N VAL A 335 -31.52 -18.57 14.80
CA VAL A 335 -30.76 -17.51 14.14
C VAL A 335 -29.75 -16.97 15.16
N VAL A 336 -28.47 -17.24 14.96
CA VAL A 336 -27.40 -16.57 15.71
C VAL A 336 -26.89 -15.45 14.82
N THR A 337 -27.14 -14.22 15.28
CA THR A 337 -26.74 -12.98 14.61
C THR A 337 -25.22 -12.87 14.59
N ALA A 338 -24.66 -12.52 13.43
CA ALA A 338 -23.22 -12.33 13.23
C ALA A 338 -22.65 -11.26 14.16
N HIS A 339 -21.52 -11.55 14.81
CA HIS A 339 -20.71 -10.55 15.50
C HIS A 339 -19.74 -9.89 14.52
N ARG A 340 -19.80 -8.55 14.46
CA ARG A 340 -18.89 -7.66 13.73
C ARG A 340 -17.47 -7.77 14.32
N GLY A 341 -16.56 -8.42 13.61
CA GLY A 341 -15.11 -8.28 13.85
C GLY A 341 -14.57 -7.14 12.99
N HIS A 342 -13.92 -6.16 13.63
CA HIS A 342 -13.33 -4.98 13.01
C HIS A 342 -12.13 -5.27 12.12
#